data_AF-A0A3D1VUA9-F1
#
_entry.id   AF-A0A3D1VUA9-F1
#
_cell.length_a   1.000
_cell.length_b   1.000
_cell.length_c   1.000
_cell.angle_alpha   90.00
_cell.angle_beta   90.00
_cell.angle_gamma   90.00
#
_symmetry.space_group_name_H-M   'P 1'
#
loop_
_entity.id
_entity.type
_entity.pdbx_description
1 polymer ?
#
loop_
_entity_poly.entity_id
_entity_poly.type
_entity_poly.pdbx_seq_one_letter_code
_entity_poly.pdbx_strand_id
1 'polypeptide(L)'
;RIRRAVLAAVLGIGEEEAKQEPECTVVLGANSKGREFLRQIKKTASVSIFTKPAHAVQSGKMLPSWLRAEALYSLAFPKPREEGWYMKTSPYLIEKESVQ
;
A
#
# COMPACT_ATOMS: atom_id res chain seq x y z
N ARG A 1 7.42 -13.46 -18.26
CA ARG A 1 6.11 -14.05 -17.85
C ARG A 1 6.27 -15.03 -16.68
N ILE A 2 7.23 -15.98 -16.71
CA ILE A 2 7.48 -16.96 -15.64
C ILE A 2 7.59 -16.35 -14.23
N ARG A 3 8.42 -15.31 -14.03
CA ARG A 3 8.59 -14.67 -12.71
C ARG A 3 7.27 -14.21 -12.07
N ARG A 4 6.34 -13.66 -12.86
CA ARG A 4 5.03 -13.24 -12.34
C ARG A 4 4.17 -14.43 -11.93
N ALA A 5 4.21 -15.52 -12.71
CA ALA A 5 3.50 -16.75 -12.35
C ALA A 5 4.04 -17.37 -11.06
N VAL A 6 5.37 -17.36 -10.88
CA VAL A 6 6.01 -17.80 -9.63
C VAL A 6 5.55 -16.95 -8.45
N LEU A 7 5.56 -15.61 -8.56
CA LEU A 7 5.07 -14.73 -7.50
C LEU A 7 3.59 -14.98 -7.19
N ALA A 8 2.74 -15.11 -8.21
CA ALA A 8 1.33 -15.40 -8.01
C ALA A 8 1.11 -16.75 -7.28
N ALA A 9 1.88 -17.78 -7.66
CA ALA A 9 1.82 -19.09 -7.01
C ALA A 9 2.30 -19.04 -5.56
N VAL A 10 3.43 -18.38 -5.28
CA VAL A 10 3.97 -18.23 -3.91
C VAL A 10 3.03 -17.42 -3.03
N LEU A 11 2.42 -16.38 -3.58
CA LEU A 11 1.46 -15.54 -2.85
C LEU A 11 0.07 -16.18 -2.75
N GLY A 12 -0.21 -17.26 -3.49
CA GLY A 12 -1.53 -17.89 -3.55
C GLY A 12 -2.61 -17.01 -4.19
N ILE A 13 -2.24 -16.21 -5.21
CA ILE A 13 -3.17 -15.36 -5.94
C ILE A 13 -3.93 -16.22 -6.96
N GLY A 14 -5.21 -16.45 -6.72
CA GLY A 14 -6.12 -17.14 -7.64
C GLY A 14 -6.69 -16.21 -8.72
N GLU A 15 -7.41 -16.79 -9.69
CA GLU A 15 -8.01 -16.01 -10.79
C GLU A 15 -9.03 -14.98 -10.33
N GLU A 16 -9.85 -15.32 -9.34
CA GLU A 16 -10.89 -14.42 -8.84
C GLU A 16 -10.28 -13.20 -8.17
N GLU A 17 -9.28 -13.39 -7.30
CA GLU A 17 -8.56 -12.30 -6.66
C GLU A 17 -7.76 -11.47 -7.67
N ALA A 18 -7.20 -12.08 -8.71
CA ALA A 18 -6.49 -11.36 -9.77
C ALA A 18 -7.41 -10.45 -10.62
N LYS A 19 -8.72 -10.72 -10.64
CA LYS A 19 -9.72 -9.91 -11.34
C LYS A 19 -10.37 -8.85 -10.43
N GLN A 20 -10.12 -8.88 -9.12
CA GLN A 20 -10.68 -7.90 -8.19
C GLN A 20 -10.16 -6.49 -8.47
N GLU A 21 -11.07 -5.53 -8.51
CA GLU A 21 -10.72 -4.11 -8.58
C GLU A 21 -10.25 -3.59 -7.21
N PRO A 22 -9.35 -2.61 -7.17
CA PRO A 22 -8.89 -2.04 -5.91
C PRO A 22 -9.98 -1.20 -5.23
N GLU A 23 -10.34 -1.56 -4.00
CA GLU A 23 -11.34 -0.83 -3.21
C GLU A 23 -10.76 0.36 -2.42
N CYS A 24 -9.42 0.42 -2.30
CA CYS A 24 -8.75 1.47 -1.57
C CYS A 24 -7.39 1.86 -2.14
N THR A 25 -6.98 3.07 -1.76
CA THR A 25 -5.66 3.65 -2.03
C THR A 25 -4.95 3.87 -0.71
N VAL A 26 -3.77 3.28 -0.53
CA VAL A 26 -2.87 3.60 0.59
C VAL A 26 -1.80 4.57 0.12
N VAL A 27 -1.76 5.76 0.73
CA VAL A 27 -0.77 6.78 0.42
C VAL A 27 0.59 6.35 0.95
N LEU A 28 1.57 6.20 0.06
CA LEU A 28 2.95 5.85 0.42
C LEU A 28 3.81 7.08 0.71
N GLY A 29 3.48 8.19 0.06
CA GLY A 29 4.14 9.46 0.27
C GLY A 29 3.45 10.60 -0.48
N ALA A 30 3.72 11.83 -0.05
CA ALA A 30 3.17 13.04 -0.66
C ALA A 30 4.06 14.26 -0.38
N ASN A 31 4.23 15.12 -1.37
CA ASN A 31 4.80 16.45 -1.17
C ASN A 31 3.72 17.48 -0.79
N SER A 32 4.07 18.75 -0.59
CA SER A 32 3.09 19.80 -0.24
C SER A 32 1.93 19.92 -1.23
N LYS A 33 2.20 19.88 -2.55
CA LYS A 33 1.17 19.87 -3.59
C LYS A 33 0.30 18.62 -3.55
N GLY A 34 0.92 17.46 -3.36
CA GLY A 34 0.24 16.17 -3.23
C GLY A 34 -0.68 16.12 -2.00
N ARG A 35 -0.26 16.71 -0.87
CA ARG A 35 -1.10 16.83 0.33
C ARG A 35 -2.34 17.67 0.07
N GLU A 36 -2.19 18.80 -0.63
CA GLU A 36 -3.32 19.65 -0.99
C GLU A 36 -4.30 18.92 -1.93
N PHE A 37 -3.78 18.27 -2.96
CA PHE A 37 -4.58 17.43 -3.84
C PHE A 37 -5.33 16.32 -3.09
N LEU A 38 -4.63 15.56 -2.24
CA LEU A 38 -5.22 14.49 -1.42
C LEU A 38 -6.32 15.02 -0.49
N ARG A 39 -6.17 16.23 0.07
CA ARG A 39 -7.22 16.88 0.89
C ARG A 39 -8.49 17.15 0.08
N GLN A 40 -8.34 17.61 -1.16
CA GLN A 40 -9.46 17.90 -2.05
C GLN A 40 -10.18 16.62 -2.47
N ILE A 41 -9.43 15.61 -2.93
CA ILE A 41 -10.03 14.39 -3.47
C ILE A 41 -10.53 13.42 -2.41
N LYS A 42 -10.10 13.53 -1.14
CA LYS A 42 -10.53 12.62 -0.06
C LYS A 42 -12.06 12.51 0.06
N LYS A 43 -12.79 13.58 -0.28
CA LYS A 43 -14.26 13.63 -0.20
C LYS A 43 -14.96 13.21 -1.49
N THR A 44 -14.27 13.24 -2.63
CA THR A 44 -14.86 13.05 -3.96
C THR A 44 -14.36 11.80 -4.67
N ALA A 45 -13.31 11.16 -4.17
CA ALA A 45 -12.76 9.94 -4.75
C ALA A 45 -13.75 8.78 -4.62
N SER A 46 -13.86 7.99 -5.69
CA SER A 46 -14.67 6.77 -5.73
C SER A 46 -14.10 5.63 -4.86
N VAL A 47 -12.80 5.65 -4.61
CA VAL A 47 -12.08 4.67 -3.77
C VAL A 47 -11.62 5.30 -2.46
N SER A 48 -11.59 4.49 -1.40
CA SER A 48 -11.22 5.00 -0.06
C SER A 48 -9.73 5.31 0.03
N ILE A 49 -9.38 6.50 0.48
CA ILE A 49 -7.98 6.93 0.62
C ILE A 49 -7.53 6.82 2.08
N PHE A 50 -6.54 5.98 2.33
CA PHE A 50 -5.92 5.76 3.63
C PHE A 50 -4.49 6.29 3.66
N THR A 51 -4.11 6.99 4.71
CA THR A 51 -2.71 7.38 4.95
C THR A 51 -1.96 6.38 5.82
N LYS A 52 -2.68 5.64 6.68
CA LYS A 52 -2.10 4.56 7.49
C LYS A 52 -2.57 3.21 6.92
N PRO A 53 -1.65 2.28 6.58
CA PRO A 53 -2.03 0.98 6.05
C PRO A 53 -2.92 0.18 7.02
N ALA A 54 -2.66 0.28 8.33
CA ALA A 54 -3.49 -0.37 9.36
C ALA A 54 -4.99 -0.02 9.26
N HIS A 55 -5.32 1.21 8.88
CA HIS A 55 -6.73 1.62 8.73
C HIS A 55 -7.38 0.97 7.50
N ALA A 56 -6.61 0.77 6.43
CA ALA A 56 -7.12 0.07 5.24
C ALA A 56 -7.43 -1.39 5.56
N VAL A 57 -6.55 -2.06 6.33
CA VAL A 57 -6.77 -3.44 6.80
C VAL A 57 -8.00 -3.51 7.70
N GLN A 58 -8.13 -2.63 8.68
CA GLN A 58 -9.30 -2.57 9.58
C GLN A 58 -10.61 -2.30 8.84
N SER A 59 -10.56 -1.61 7.69
CA SER A 59 -11.74 -1.34 6.87
C SER A 59 -12.22 -2.54 6.04
N GLY A 60 -11.43 -3.62 5.96
CA GLY A 60 -11.71 -4.78 5.10
C GLY A 60 -11.48 -4.54 3.60
N LYS A 61 -11.12 -3.32 3.19
CA LYS A 61 -10.94 -2.92 1.78
C LYS A 61 -9.55 -3.26 1.20
N MET A 62 -8.67 -3.80 2.04
CA MET A 62 -7.34 -4.19 1.61
C MET A 62 -7.38 -5.62 1.04
N LEU A 63 -6.82 -5.82 -0.14
CA LEU A 63 -6.73 -7.14 -0.74
C LEU A 63 -5.85 -8.08 0.12
N PRO A 64 -6.27 -9.34 0.35
CA PRO A 64 -5.47 -10.31 1.10
C PRO A 64 -4.08 -10.57 0.49
N SER A 65 -3.96 -10.54 -0.84
CA SER A 65 -2.68 -10.66 -1.56
C SER A 65 -1.70 -9.56 -1.19
N TRP A 66 -2.17 -8.36 -0.87
CA TRP A 66 -1.31 -7.26 -0.45
C TRP A 66 -0.66 -7.55 0.90
N LEU A 67 -1.40 -8.11 1.86
CA LEU A 67 -0.87 -8.54 3.16
C LEU A 67 0.16 -9.67 3.02
N ARG A 68 -0.15 -10.67 2.17
CA ARG A 68 0.79 -11.76 1.88
C ARG A 68 2.06 -11.27 1.21
N ALA A 69 1.95 -10.30 0.30
CA ALA A 69 3.09 -9.69 -0.37
C ALA A 69 3.97 -8.91 0.60
N GLU A 70 3.38 -8.14 1.52
CA GLU A 70 4.12 -7.42 2.56
C GLU A 70 4.87 -8.40 3.47
N ALA A 71 4.19 -9.45 3.95
CA ALA A 71 4.80 -10.49 4.78
C ALA A 71 5.97 -11.19 4.06
N LEU A 72 5.78 -11.61 2.80
CA LEU A 72 6.84 -12.25 2.00
C LEU A 72 8.02 -11.30 1.77
N TYR A 73 7.76 -10.02 1.47
CA TYR A 73 8.81 -9.03 1.23
C TYR A 73 9.62 -8.74 2.50
N SER A 74 8.97 -8.69 3.65
CA SER A 74 9.64 -8.47 4.94
C SER A 74 10.65 -9.57 5.30
N LEU A 75 10.47 -10.80 4.81
CA LEU A 75 11.45 -11.89 4.96
C LEU A 75 12.74 -11.66 4.16
N ALA A 76 12.71 -10.83 3.13
CA ALA A 76 13.87 -10.54 2.29
C ALA A 76 14.79 -9.45 2.89
N PHE A 77 14.42 -8.83 4.02
CA PHE A 77 15.26 -7.81 4.64
C PHE A 77 16.52 -8.41 5.27
N PRO A 78 17.69 -7.77 5.12
CA PRO A 78 18.95 -8.25 5.74
C PRO A 78 18.88 -8.33 7.26
N LYS A 79 18.03 -7.51 7.89
CA LYS A 79 17.70 -7.56 9.31
C LYS A 79 16.21 -7.85 9.44
N PRO A 80 15.80 -8.86 10.23
CA PRO A 80 14.40 -9.10 10.51
C PRO A 80 13.73 -7.84 11.06
N ARG A 81 12.54 -7.53 10.56
CA ARG A 81 11.69 -6.48 11.12
C ARG A 81 10.62 -7.10 11.99
N GLU A 82 10.06 -6.29 12.90
CA GLU A 82 8.88 -6.68 13.64
C GLU A 82 7.73 -7.05 12.70
N GLU A 83 6.91 -8.00 13.13
CA GLU A 83 5.66 -8.33 12.44
C GLU A 83 4.79 -7.07 12.27
N GLY A 84 4.24 -6.89 11.07
CA GLY A 84 3.38 -5.75 10.76
C GLY A 84 4.09 -4.40 10.84
N TRP A 85 5.43 -4.36 10.76
CA TRP A 85 6.21 -3.11 10.76
C TRP A 85 5.69 -2.10 9.73
N TYR A 86 5.34 -2.58 8.54
CA TYR A 86 4.78 -1.75 7.49
C TYR A 86 3.45 -1.10 7.90
N MET A 87 2.61 -1.79 8.68
CA MET A 87 1.30 -1.28 9.13
C MET A 87 1.42 -0.05 10.03
N LYS A 88 2.57 0.09 10.71
CA LYS A 88 2.90 1.21 11.60
C LYS A 88 3.57 2.38 10.86
N THR A 89 3.96 2.17 9.59
CA THR A 89 4.73 3.15 8.82
C THR A 89 3.85 4.30 8.35
N SER A 90 4.30 5.53 8.61
CA SER A 90 3.65 6.75 8.12
C SER A 90 4.10 7.05 6.68
N PRO A 91 3.26 7.70 5.87
CA PRO A 91 3.61 8.06 4.50
C PRO A 91 4.82 8.99 4.51
N TYR A 92 5.69 8.84 3.52
CA TYR A 92 6.84 9.72 3.37
C TYR A 92 6.39 11.13 2.94
N LEU A 93 6.69 12.14 3.74
CA LEU A 93 6.31 13.53 3.48
C LEU A 93 7.53 14.36 3.14
N ILE A 94 7.49 15.00 1.96
CA ILE A 94 8.53 15.95 1.52
C ILE A 94 7.95 17.36 1.54
N GLU A 95 8.62 18.28 2.22
CA GLU A 95 8.38 19.71 2.03
C GLU A 95 9.26 20.19 0.86
N LYS A 96 8.79 21.17 0.07
CA LYS A 96 9.57 21.68 -1.07
C LYS A 96 11.00 21.98 -0.61
N GLU A 97 11.99 21.34 -1.21
CA GLU A 97 13.35 21.87 -1.19
C GLU A 97 13.28 23.30 -1.74
N SER A 98 13.77 24.25 -0.95
CA SER A 98 14.16 25.55 -1.44
C SER A 98 15.22 25.28 -2.50
N VAL A 99 14.87 25.46 -3.77
CA VAL A 99 15.84 25.58 -4.84
C VAL A 99 16.74 26.76 -4.45
N GLN A 100 17.97 26.45 -4.04
CA GLN A 100 19.05 27.43 -3.91
C GLN A 100 19.51 27.86 -5.30
#